data_AF-A0A9E0S7T3-F1
#
_entry.id   AF-A0A9E0S7T3-F1
#
_cell.length_a   1.000
_cell.length_b   1.000
_cell.length_c   1.000
_cell.angle_alpha   90.00
_cell.angle_beta   90.00
_cell.angle_gamma   90.00
#
_symmetry.space_group_name_H-M   'P 1'
#
loop_
_entity.id
_entity.type
_entity.pdbx_description
1 polymer ?
#
loop_
_entity_poly.entity_id
_entity_poly.type
_entity_poly.pdbx_seq_one_letter_code
_entity_poly.pdbx_strand_id
1 'polypeptide(L)'
;MLIFFGTRSSRIQSQKVTSHTVCPHCESQNSFIATIFGTYFHIFWIPMFTLGKRTIVECSHCKKTYDEKELPESIRTALHKSLQDQPPKKAYWHCSGCFIILGASGLFLLLLIYALIFKAVKEDDFVSDDSPYNYEEVYTKDQTNYKTTNAETYAYQLKKDMLNTDYSPNIEKDKYSFALKLCLDAPSFGLDESTTGYFSKVSENKLLILVEIEELDVLTEPEKNKIYSKLNMCVDDILGGNTYQKYIGTFKNKTFTMLQTPEGVFKDDQAINELLLPFYEVKED
;
A
#
# COMPACT_ATOMS: atom_id res chain seq x y z
N MET A 1 24.84 19.26 26.45
CA MET A 1 23.50 18.65 26.49
C MET A 1 22.78 18.95 25.19
N LEU A 2 22.35 17.92 24.46
CA LEU A 2 21.49 18.08 23.29
C LEU A 2 20.05 18.26 23.78
N ILE A 3 19.62 19.52 23.84
CA ILE A 3 18.23 19.84 24.13
C ILE A 3 17.48 19.76 22.79
N PHE A 4 16.69 18.71 22.63
CA PHE A 4 15.93 18.48 21.40
C PHE A 4 14.68 19.36 21.29
N PHE A 5 14.18 19.94 22.37
CA PHE A 5 13.01 20.80 22.38
C PHE A 5 13.26 22.12 23.10
N GLY A 6 12.69 23.21 22.61
CA GLY A 6 12.91 24.53 23.24
C GLY A 6 12.24 25.66 22.49
N THR A 7 12.52 26.89 22.93
CA THR A 7 11.99 28.10 22.30
C THR A 7 13.09 28.85 21.56
N ARG A 8 12.80 29.29 20.33
CA ARG A 8 13.70 30.15 19.55
C ARG A 8 12.95 31.37 19.06
N SER A 9 13.69 32.46 18.86
CA SER A 9 13.17 33.69 18.29
C SER A 9 13.77 33.91 16.91
N SER A 10 12.93 34.31 15.96
CA SER A 10 13.36 34.70 14.62
C SER A 10 12.78 36.05 14.22
N ARG A 11 13.55 36.83 13.47
CA ARG A 11 13.08 38.10 12.92
C ARG A 11 11.98 37.84 11.89
N ILE A 12 10.78 38.41 12.11
CA ILE A 12 9.65 38.33 11.17
C ILE A 12 9.74 39.46 10.17
N GLN A 13 9.85 40.70 10.67
CA GLN A 13 9.76 41.91 9.86
C GLN A 13 10.45 43.07 10.58
N SER A 14 11.00 43.99 9.80
CA SER A 14 11.47 45.29 10.29
C SER A 14 10.77 46.38 9.49
N GLN A 15 10.32 47.43 10.16
CA GLN A 15 9.66 48.58 9.54
C GLN A 15 10.06 49.87 10.25
N LYS A 16 9.99 50.99 9.52
CA LYS A 16 10.19 52.31 10.13
C LYS A 16 8.94 52.71 10.91
N VAL A 17 9.12 53.45 12.00
CA VAL A 17 8.00 54.00 12.76
C VAL A 17 7.55 55.30 12.08
N THR A 18 6.33 55.32 11.55
CA THR A 18 5.79 56.40 10.71
C THR A 18 5.13 57.46 11.59
N SER A 19 5.92 58.37 12.15
CA SER A 19 5.43 59.48 12.99
C SER A 19 6.55 60.44 13.38
N HIS A 20 6.19 61.70 13.70
CA HIS A 20 7.07 62.72 14.28
C HIS A 20 7.57 62.31 15.67
N THR A 21 8.56 61.43 15.73
CA THR A 21 9.15 60.91 16.97
C THR A 21 10.56 61.44 17.13
N VAL A 22 10.92 61.81 18.36
CA VAL A 22 12.25 62.30 18.74
C VAL A 22 12.89 61.25 19.63
N CYS A 23 14.13 60.84 19.33
CA CYS A 23 14.84 59.90 20.18
C CYS A 23 15.21 60.56 21.52
N PRO A 24 14.86 59.98 22.68
CA PRO A 24 15.16 60.58 23.98
C PRO A 24 16.66 60.53 24.33
N HIS A 25 17.47 59.78 23.57
CA HIS A 25 18.89 59.60 23.83
C HIS A 25 19.79 60.52 22.98
N CYS A 26 19.43 60.77 21.72
CA CYS A 26 20.26 61.55 20.79
C CYS A 26 19.48 62.59 19.99
N GLU A 27 18.21 62.84 20.34
CA GLU A 27 17.35 63.89 19.78
C GLU A 27 17.10 63.80 18.27
N SER A 28 17.50 62.71 17.62
CA SER A 28 17.29 62.49 16.19
C SER A 28 15.81 62.24 15.90
N GLN A 29 15.30 62.94 14.89
CA GLN A 29 13.90 62.85 14.46
C GLN A 29 13.68 61.65 13.53
N ASN A 30 12.53 60.98 13.66
CA ASN A 30 12.05 59.93 12.75
C ASN A 30 13.07 58.81 12.47
N SER A 31 13.88 58.50 13.49
CA SER A 31 15.03 57.62 13.39
C SER A 31 14.74 56.20 13.89
N PHE A 32 13.50 55.87 14.26
CA PHE A 32 13.16 54.58 14.84
C PHE A 32 12.84 53.50 13.80
N ILE A 33 13.44 52.34 13.99
CA ILE A 33 13.17 51.10 13.25
C ILE A 33 12.63 50.08 14.25
N ALA A 34 11.39 49.66 14.04
CA ALA A 34 10.76 48.59 14.81
C ALA A 34 11.04 47.24 14.14
N THR A 35 11.59 46.30 14.90
CA THR A 35 11.83 44.93 14.47
C THR A 35 10.99 43.97 15.30
N ILE A 36 10.15 43.20 14.62
CA ILE A 36 9.26 42.21 15.22
C ILE A 36 9.96 40.85 15.19
N PHE A 37 10.13 40.26 16.38
CA PHE A 37 10.63 38.90 16.57
C PHE A 37 9.48 37.98 16.96
N GLY A 38 9.34 36.87 16.25
CA GLY A 38 8.42 35.80 16.61
C GLY A 38 9.15 34.73 17.38
N THR A 39 8.62 34.38 18.57
CA THR A 39 9.07 33.23 19.34
C THR A 39 8.26 32.01 18.94
N TYR A 40 8.93 30.89 18.67
CA TYR A 40 8.30 29.62 18.36
C TYR A 40 8.88 28.50 19.22
N PHE A 41 8.05 27.52 19.52
CA PHE A 41 8.48 26.26 20.12
C PHE A 41 8.95 25.32 19.01
N HIS A 42 10.07 24.64 19.23
CA HIS A 42 10.59 23.64 18.30
C HIS A 42 10.82 22.31 18.98
N ILE A 43 10.67 21.23 18.21
CA ILE A 43 11.08 19.87 18.58
C ILE A 43 12.00 19.38 17.46
N PHE A 44 13.19 18.86 17.79
CA PHE A 44 14.23 18.46 16.84
C PHE A 44 14.55 19.55 15.79
N TRP A 45 14.61 20.81 16.24
CA TRP A 45 14.83 22.00 15.39
C TRP A 45 13.70 22.32 14.40
N ILE A 46 12.59 21.59 14.44
CA ILE A 46 11.39 21.84 13.62
C ILE A 46 10.44 22.76 14.40
N PRO A 47 10.08 23.95 13.88
CA PRO A 47 9.09 24.83 14.49
C PRO A 47 7.70 24.18 14.54
N MET A 48 7.12 24.06 15.74
CA MET A 48 5.81 23.46 15.96
C MET A 48 4.70 24.52 15.93
N PHE A 49 4.83 25.56 16.76
CA PHE A 49 3.86 26.64 16.85
C PHE A 49 4.49 27.92 17.39
N THR A 50 3.84 29.05 17.10
CA THR A 50 4.25 30.36 17.63
C THR A 50 3.75 30.54 19.07
N LEU A 51 4.63 31.01 19.96
CA LEU A 51 4.32 31.31 21.36
C LEU A 51 3.97 32.78 21.59
N GLY A 52 4.49 33.67 20.74
CA GLY A 52 4.27 35.10 20.89
C GLY A 52 5.20 35.93 20.02
N LYS A 53 4.95 37.23 20.02
CA LYS A 53 5.78 38.22 19.33
C LYS A 53 6.37 39.20 20.33
N ARG A 54 7.57 39.69 20.05
CA ARG A 54 8.20 40.79 20.77
C ARG A 54 8.65 41.84 19.78
N THR A 55 8.39 43.10 20.09
CA THR A 55 8.80 44.23 19.26
C THR A 55 9.99 44.91 19.92
N ILE A 56 11.07 45.04 19.17
CA ILE A 56 12.26 45.75 19.60
C ILE A 56 12.41 46.99 18.73
N VAL A 57 12.54 48.16 19.34
CA VAL A 57 12.69 49.44 18.63
C VAL A 57 14.13 49.91 18.75
N GLU A 58 14.79 50.12 17.61
CA GLU A 58 16.16 50.62 17.52
C GLU A 58 16.17 52.02 16.89
N CYS A 59 16.92 52.95 17.49
CA CYS A 59 17.25 54.20 16.82
C CYS A 59 18.35 53.95 15.77
N SER A 60 18.08 54.27 14.51
CA SER A 60 19.03 54.11 13.39
C SER A 60 20.29 54.96 13.54
N HIS A 61 20.22 56.06 14.30
CA HIS A 61 21.31 57.02 14.53
C HIS A 61 22.23 56.60 15.69
N CYS A 62 21.73 56.54 16.93
CA CYS A 62 22.54 56.20 18.10
C CYS A 62 22.60 54.70 18.44
N LYS A 63 21.84 53.87 17.73
CA LYS A 63 21.75 52.41 17.96
C LYS A 63 21.20 52.00 19.32
N LYS A 64 20.63 52.95 20.07
CA LYS A 64 19.94 52.64 21.32
C LYS A 64 18.68 51.82 21.02
N THR A 65 18.56 50.71 21.72
CA THR A 65 17.46 49.74 21.63
C THR A 65 16.53 49.89 22.82
N TYR A 66 15.23 49.74 22.58
CA TYR A 66 14.17 49.80 23.58
C TYR A 66 13.23 48.62 23.41
N ASP A 67 12.82 48.00 24.52
CA ASP A 67 11.64 47.12 24.53
C ASP A 67 10.37 47.97 24.43
N GLU A 68 9.29 47.41 23.90
CA GLU A 68 8.00 48.09 23.74
C GLU A 68 7.49 48.70 25.06
N LYS A 69 7.76 48.04 26.19
CA LYS A 69 7.35 48.50 27.52
C LYS A 69 8.19 49.65 28.07
N GLU A 70 9.38 49.85 27.53
CA GLU A 70 10.33 50.90 27.97
C GLU A 70 10.15 52.19 27.18
N LEU A 71 9.33 52.17 26.13
CA LEU A 71 9.10 53.34 25.28
C LEU A 71 8.21 54.38 25.98
N PRO A 72 8.56 55.68 25.85
CA PRO A 72 7.64 56.76 26.18
C PRO A 72 6.29 56.62 25.44
N GLU A 73 5.20 57.01 26.09
CA GLU A 73 3.83 56.88 25.57
C GLU A 73 3.63 57.45 24.16
N SER A 74 4.27 58.58 23.86
CA SER A 74 4.21 59.22 22.55
C SER A 74 4.78 58.33 21.44
N ILE A 75 5.92 57.67 21.70
CA ILE A 75 6.60 56.78 20.75
C ILE A 75 5.86 55.44 20.67
N ARG A 76 5.32 54.95 21.78
CA ARG A 76 4.52 53.72 21.83
C ARG A 76 3.25 53.84 20.99
N THR A 77 2.54 54.95 21.11
CA THR A 77 1.32 55.23 20.31
C THR A 77 1.64 55.28 18.82
N ALA A 78 2.73 55.96 18.46
CA ALA A 78 3.27 56.00 17.10
C ALA A 78 3.63 54.62 16.54
N LEU A 79 4.26 53.78 17.36
CA LEU A 79 4.59 52.40 17.02
C LEU A 79 3.32 51.58 16.75
N HIS A 80 2.33 51.62 17.65
CA HIS A 80 1.07 50.89 17.46
C HIS A 80 0.33 51.32 16.20
N LYS A 81 0.28 52.63 15.92
CA LYS A 81 -0.30 53.14 14.67
C LYS A 81 0.44 52.59 13.45
N SER A 82 1.78 52.60 13.48
CA SER A 82 2.60 52.07 12.39
C SER A 82 2.39 50.56 12.17
N LEU A 83 2.19 49.79 13.25
CA LEU A 83 1.90 48.36 13.19
C LEU A 83 0.46 48.07 12.74
N GLN A 84 -0.48 48.98 12.98
CA GLN A 84 -1.84 48.89 12.47
C GLN A 84 -1.90 49.20 10.97
N ASP A 85 -1.18 50.23 10.53
CA ASP A 85 -1.09 50.63 9.12
C ASP A 85 -0.34 49.58 8.28
N GLN A 86 0.73 49.00 8.84
CA GLN A 86 1.52 47.94 8.23
C GLN A 86 1.57 46.72 9.15
N PRO A 87 0.55 45.84 9.11
CA PRO A 87 0.49 44.68 9.98
C PRO A 87 1.67 43.74 9.72
N PRO A 88 2.32 43.23 10.78
CA PRO A 88 3.44 42.31 10.64
C PRO A 88 2.98 41.01 9.99
N LYS A 89 3.74 40.52 9.00
CA LYS A 89 3.45 39.27 8.28
C LYS A 89 3.18 38.12 9.26
N LYS A 90 2.21 37.27 8.90
CA LYS A 90 1.94 36.02 9.62
C LYS A 90 3.11 35.06 9.40
N ALA A 91 3.70 34.57 10.48
CA ALA A 91 4.87 33.69 10.44
C ALA A 91 4.47 32.23 10.18
N TYR A 92 3.88 31.94 9.02
CA TYR A 92 3.37 30.60 8.68
C TYR A 92 4.45 29.50 8.78
N TRP A 93 5.72 29.86 8.57
CA TRP A 93 6.85 28.93 8.70
C TRP A 93 7.04 28.40 10.13
N HIS A 94 6.53 29.10 11.16
CA HIS A 94 6.56 28.65 12.56
C HIS A 94 5.63 27.46 12.85
N CYS A 95 4.73 27.13 11.93
CA CYS A 95 3.79 26.00 12.07
C CYS A 95 4.13 24.81 11.16
N SER A 96 5.33 24.77 10.58
CA SER A 96 5.75 23.72 9.64
C SER A 96 5.67 22.31 10.24
N GLY A 97 6.02 22.14 11.52
CA GLY A 97 5.94 20.86 12.22
C GLY A 97 4.51 20.31 12.35
N CYS A 98 3.52 21.17 12.60
CA CYS A 98 2.12 20.74 12.68
C CYS A 98 1.61 20.19 11.35
N PHE A 99 2.01 20.79 10.21
CA PHE A 99 1.65 20.25 8.90
C PHE A 99 2.27 18.88 8.63
N ILE A 100 3.51 18.67 9.07
CA ILE A 100 4.18 17.36 8.94
C ILE A 100 3.43 16.30 9.76
N ILE A 101 3.08 16.61 11.00
CA ILE A 101 2.33 15.67 11.86
C ILE A 101 0.97 15.37 11.26
N LEU A 102 0.22 16.38 10.82
CA LEU A 102 -1.10 16.19 10.20
C LEU A 102 -1.02 15.36 8.91
N GLY A 103 -0.01 15.63 8.08
CA GLY A 103 0.25 14.86 6.87
C GLY A 103 0.59 13.40 7.17
N ALA A 104 1.47 13.16 8.14
CA ALA A 104 1.86 11.81 8.56
C ALA A 104 0.68 11.04 9.19
N SER A 105 -0.10 11.69 10.06
CA SER A 105 -1.31 11.07 10.64
C SER A 105 -2.37 10.80 9.58
N GLY A 106 -2.55 11.70 8.62
CA GLY A 106 -3.49 11.52 7.51
C GLY A 106 -3.08 10.35 6.62
N LEU A 107 -1.80 10.28 6.24
CA LEU A 107 -1.26 9.16 5.47
C LEU A 107 -1.41 7.84 6.22
N PHE A 108 -1.10 7.82 7.52
CA PHE A 108 -1.26 6.63 8.35
C PHE A 108 -2.72 6.16 8.40
N LEU A 109 -3.67 7.08 8.59
CA LEU A 109 -5.10 6.77 8.54
C LEU A 109 -5.53 6.26 7.17
N LEU A 110 -5.04 6.84 6.08
CA LEU A 110 -5.31 6.35 4.72
C LEU A 110 -4.79 4.93 4.51
N LEU A 111 -3.58 4.63 5.00
CA LEU A 111 -3.01 3.28 4.95
C LEU A 111 -3.80 2.29 5.81
N LEU A 112 -4.27 2.70 6.98
CA LEU A 112 -5.15 1.87 7.82
C LEU A 112 -6.48 1.59 7.11
N ILE A 113 -7.12 2.60 6.54
CA ILE A 113 -8.36 2.44 5.77
C ILE A 113 -8.11 1.54 4.56
N TYR A 114 -7.01 1.73 3.83
CA TYR A 114 -6.61 0.87 2.72
C TYR A 114 -6.43 -0.59 3.18
N ALA A 115 -5.74 -0.81 4.30
CA ALA A 115 -5.58 -2.15 4.86
C ALA A 115 -6.90 -2.78 5.30
N LEU A 116 -7.84 -2.00 5.85
CA LEU A 116 -9.19 -2.46 6.20
C LEU A 116 -10.01 -2.81 4.95
N ILE A 117 -9.96 -1.99 3.90
CA ILE A 117 -10.60 -2.29 2.61
C ILE A 117 -9.98 -3.54 1.99
N PHE A 118 -8.66 -3.64 1.97
CA PHE A 118 -7.94 -4.81 1.44
C PHE A 118 -8.28 -6.08 2.22
N LYS A 119 -8.42 -5.98 3.56
CA LYS A 119 -8.92 -7.08 4.39
C LYS A 119 -10.36 -7.44 4.01
N ALA A 120 -11.28 -6.48 3.97
CA ALA A 120 -12.67 -6.73 3.63
C ALA A 120 -12.84 -7.35 2.22
N VAL A 121 -12.09 -6.87 1.24
CA VAL A 121 -12.05 -7.44 -0.12
C VAL A 121 -11.46 -8.85 -0.10
N LYS A 122 -10.46 -9.12 0.74
CA LYS A 122 -9.90 -10.46 0.93
C LYS A 122 -10.84 -11.38 1.72
N GLU A 123 -11.71 -10.82 2.56
CA GLU A 123 -12.64 -11.55 3.45
C GLU A 123 -13.95 -11.91 2.74
N ASP A 124 -14.38 -11.16 1.71
CA ASP A 124 -15.44 -11.59 0.78
C ASP A 124 -15.00 -12.71 -0.19
N ASP A 125 -13.70 -13.01 -0.27
CA ASP A 125 -13.16 -14.17 -0.99
C ASP A 125 -12.55 -15.24 -0.05
N PHE A 126 -12.74 -15.12 1.27
CA PHE A 126 -12.20 -16.06 2.26
C PHE A 126 -13.30 -16.52 3.23
N VAL A 127 -13.91 -17.65 2.88
CA VAL A 127 -14.46 -18.60 3.87
C VAL A 127 -13.35 -18.84 4.90
N SER A 128 -13.51 -18.26 6.08
CA SER A 128 -12.62 -18.44 7.22
C SER A 128 -12.83 -19.83 7.80
N ASP A 129 -11.95 -20.75 7.42
CA ASP A 129 -11.70 -21.98 8.16
C ASP A 129 -10.67 -21.67 9.24
N ASP A 130 -11.16 -21.38 10.44
CA ASP A 130 -10.39 -21.48 11.69
C ASP A 130 -11.25 -22.26 12.68
N SER A 131 -11.11 -23.59 12.71
CA SER A 131 -11.28 -24.38 13.95
C SER A 131 -10.78 -25.82 13.77
N PRO A 132 -10.06 -26.38 14.75
CA PRO A 132 -9.48 -27.71 14.68
C PRO A 132 -10.56 -28.80 14.73
N TYR A 133 -10.40 -29.81 13.87
CA TYR A 133 -11.09 -31.10 13.79
C TYR A 133 -12.05 -31.47 14.94
N ASN A 134 -13.32 -31.69 14.61
CA ASN A 134 -14.00 -32.95 14.95
C ASN A 134 -15.11 -33.26 13.93
N TYR A 135 -15.17 -34.52 13.52
CA TYR A 135 -16.19 -35.13 12.66
C TYR A 135 -17.50 -35.34 13.45
N GLU A 136 -18.60 -35.64 12.73
CA GLU A 136 -20.00 -35.85 13.17
C GLU A 136 -20.83 -34.54 13.25
N GLU A 137 -21.97 -34.33 12.58
CA GLU A 137 -23.11 -35.23 12.32
C GLU A 137 -24.09 -34.62 11.26
N VAL A 138 -24.80 -35.52 10.56
CA VAL A 138 -26.23 -35.45 10.17
C VAL A 138 -26.70 -34.46 9.10
N TYR A 139 -27.19 -35.05 8.00
CA TYR A 139 -28.09 -34.44 7.01
C TYR A 139 -29.36 -33.87 7.65
N THR A 140 -29.72 -32.64 7.29
CA THR A 140 -31.14 -32.29 7.07
C THR A 140 -31.31 -31.42 5.83
N LYS A 141 -32.22 -31.88 4.97
CA LYS A 141 -32.86 -31.15 3.88
C LYS A 141 -33.23 -29.73 4.29
N ASP A 142 -32.90 -28.76 3.44
CA ASP A 142 -34.00 -28.02 2.81
C ASP A 142 -33.58 -27.51 1.43
N GLN A 143 -34.38 -27.89 0.43
CA GLN A 143 -34.31 -27.31 -0.90
C GLN A 143 -35.07 -25.99 -0.85
N THR A 144 -34.37 -24.87 -1.00
CA THR A 144 -34.99 -23.71 -1.63
C THR A 144 -34.14 -23.27 -2.82
N ASN A 145 -34.83 -23.13 -3.94
CA ASN A 145 -34.35 -22.71 -5.24
C ASN A 145 -33.32 -21.59 -5.16
N TYR A 146 -32.08 -21.89 -5.50
CA TYR A 146 -31.20 -20.91 -6.07
C TYR A 146 -30.90 -21.36 -7.51
N LYS A 147 -31.47 -20.64 -8.47
CA LYS A 147 -30.97 -20.64 -9.84
C LYS A 147 -29.58 -19.99 -9.78
N THR A 148 -28.57 -20.78 -9.44
CA THR A 148 -27.18 -20.43 -9.71
C THR A 148 -27.07 -20.35 -11.23
N THR A 149 -26.88 -19.15 -11.73
CA THR A 149 -26.38 -18.95 -13.09
C THR A 149 -25.14 -19.82 -13.26
N ASN A 150 -25.00 -20.45 -14.43
CA ASN A 150 -23.93 -21.44 -14.74
C ASN A 150 -22.51 -20.97 -14.35
N ALA A 151 -22.32 -19.66 -14.16
CA ALA A 151 -21.09 -19.03 -13.70
C ALA A 151 -20.63 -19.41 -12.28
N GLU A 152 -21.55 -19.49 -11.32
CA GLU A 152 -21.23 -19.82 -9.93
C GLU A 152 -20.85 -21.30 -9.78
N THR A 153 -21.41 -22.16 -10.63
CA THR A 153 -21.15 -23.61 -10.62
C THR A 153 -19.76 -23.96 -11.16
N TYR A 154 -19.30 -23.35 -12.25
CA TYR A 154 -17.99 -23.70 -12.82
C TYR A 154 -16.83 -23.20 -11.95
N ALA A 155 -16.93 -21.97 -11.42
CA ALA A 155 -15.89 -21.38 -10.58
C ALA A 155 -15.70 -22.21 -9.30
N TYR A 156 -16.80 -22.73 -8.75
CA TYR A 156 -16.78 -23.68 -7.64
C TYR A 156 -16.04 -24.97 -7.99
N GLN A 157 -16.34 -25.59 -9.14
CA GLN A 157 -15.70 -26.85 -9.55
C GLN A 157 -14.21 -26.68 -9.86
N LEU A 158 -13.81 -25.56 -10.45
CA LEU A 158 -12.41 -25.22 -10.66
C LEU A 158 -11.68 -25.05 -9.32
N LYS A 159 -12.23 -24.27 -8.39
CA LYS A 159 -11.66 -24.11 -7.03
C LYS A 159 -11.58 -25.45 -6.29
N LYS A 160 -12.56 -26.34 -6.50
CA LYS A 160 -12.55 -27.71 -5.95
C LYS A 160 -11.41 -28.54 -6.54
N ASP A 161 -11.19 -28.48 -7.85
CA ASP A 161 -10.11 -29.21 -8.51
C ASP A 161 -8.73 -28.68 -8.08
N MET A 162 -8.58 -27.36 -7.89
CA MET A 162 -7.38 -26.75 -7.29
C MET A 162 -7.12 -27.24 -5.86
N LEU A 163 -8.17 -27.44 -5.06
CA LEU A 163 -8.07 -27.99 -3.70
C LEU A 163 -7.76 -29.49 -3.67
N ASN A 164 -8.05 -30.23 -4.74
CA ASN A 164 -7.79 -31.67 -4.85
C ASN A 164 -6.42 -32.00 -5.43
N THR A 165 -5.54 -31.01 -5.48
CA THR A 165 -4.17 -31.15 -5.93
C THR A 165 -3.41 -32.13 -5.02
N ASP A 166 -2.71 -33.08 -5.63
CA ASP A 166 -1.98 -34.14 -4.94
C ASP A 166 -0.49 -33.79 -4.87
N TYR A 167 0.08 -33.71 -3.66
CA TYR A 167 1.52 -33.46 -3.44
C TYR A 167 2.35 -34.74 -3.64
N SER A 168 1.71 -35.90 -3.67
CA SER A 168 2.33 -37.20 -3.93
C SER A 168 1.48 -38.03 -4.89
N PRO A 169 1.26 -37.54 -6.12
CA PRO A 169 0.46 -38.25 -7.11
C PRO A 169 1.10 -39.61 -7.37
N ASN A 170 0.25 -40.61 -7.65
CA ASN A 170 0.68 -41.94 -8.03
C ASN A 170 0.11 -42.31 -9.40
N ILE A 171 0.80 -43.20 -10.09
CA ILE A 171 0.46 -43.57 -11.47
C ILE A 171 -0.94 -44.16 -11.63
N GLU A 172 -1.47 -44.83 -10.60
CA GLU A 172 -2.77 -45.50 -10.65
C GLU A 172 -3.93 -44.51 -10.55
N LYS A 173 -3.78 -43.49 -9.70
CA LYS A 173 -4.80 -42.46 -9.45
C LYS A 173 -4.76 -41.35 -10.51
N ASP A 174 -3.57 -40.87 -10.84
CA ASP A 174 -3.38 -39.79 -11.81
C ASP A 174 -2.02 -39.93 -12.52
N LYS A 175 -2.04 -40.65 -13.64
CA LYS A 175 -0.85 -40.89 -14.46
C LYS A 175 -0.20 -39.61 -15.00
N TYR A 176 -0.97 -38.56 -15.28
CA TYR A 176 -0.43 -37.33 -15.87
C TYR A 176 0.25 -36.48 -14.80
N SER A 177 -0.38 -36.32 -13.64
CA SER A 177 0.22 -35.64 -12.48
C SER A 177 1.45 -36.38 -11.98
N PHE A 178 1.42 -37.72 -11.94
CA PHE A 178 2.60 -38.52 -11.60
C PHE A 178 3.76 -38.30 -12.58
N ALA A 179 3.50 -38.39 -13.89
CA ALA A 179 4.52 -38.17 -14.90
C ALA A 179 5.05 -36.72 -14.89
N LEU A 180 4.17 -35.75 -14.62
CA LEU A 180 4.53 -34.34 -14.51
C LEU A 180 5.44 -34.09 -13.31
N LYS A 181 5.13 -34.67 -12.15
CA LYS A 181 5.98 -34.60 -10.96
C LYS A 181 7.39 -35.11 -11.25
N LEU A 182 7.51 -36.28 -11.88
CA LEU A 182 8.80 -36.86 -12.26
C LEU A 182 9.57 -36.00 -13.28
N CYS A 183 8.85 -35.40 -14.23
CA CYS A 183 9.48 -34.61 -15.27
C CYS A 183 9.92 -33.22 -14.79
N LEU A 184 9.07 -32.53 -14.00
CA LEU A 184 9.32 -31.17 -13.53
C LEU A 184 10.56 -31.12 -12.66
N ASP A 185 10.73 -32.13 -11.79
CA ASP A 185 11.84 -32.21 -10.84
C ASP A 185 11.95 -30.91 -10.02
N ALA A 186 10.90 -30.63 -9.25
CA ALA A 186 10.70 -29.38 -8.52
C ALA A 186 11.95 -28.92 -7.70
N PRO A 187 12.68 -29.82 -7.00
CA PRO A 187 13.90 -29.45 -6.29
C PRO A 187 14.99 -28.83 -7.17
N SER A 188 15.09 -29.22 -8.45
CA SER A 188 16.06 -28.63 -9.39
C SER A 188 15.81 -27.15 -9.70
N PHE A 189 14.63 -26.64 -9.36
CA PHE A 189 14.27 -25.22 -9.48
C PHE A 189 14.22 -24.51 -8.12
N GLY A 190 14.64 -25.18 -7.03
CA GLY A 190 14.56 -24.63 -5.68
C GLY A 190 13.15 -24.59 -5.11
N LEU A 191 12.23 -25.39 -5.67
CA LEU A 191 10.87 -25.56 -5.15
C LEU A 191 10.84 -26.73 -4.15
N ASP A 192 10.03 -26.61 -3.11
CA ASP A 192 9.84 -27.70 -2.16
C ASP A 192 8.83 -28.72 -2.73
N GLU A 193 9.24 -29.98 -2.79
CA GLU A 193 8.42 -31.06 -3.33
C GLU A 193 7.19 -31.33 -2.44
N SER A 194 7.28 -31.04 -1.14
CA SER A 194 6.19 -31.25 -0.18
C SER A 194 5.08 -30.21 -0.27
N THR A 195 5.36 -29.05 -0.89
CA THR A 195 4.42 -27.93 -1.10
C THR A 195 4.05 -27.77 -2.57
N THR A 196 4.65 -28.55 -3.48
CA THR A 196 4.31 -28.55 -4.90
C THR A 196 3.25 -29.58 -5.20
N GLY A 197 2.04 -29.13 -5.52
CA GLY A 197 0.91 -29.99 -5.81
C GLY A 197 0.66 -30.17 -7.30
N TYR A 198 0.13 -31.33 -7.71
CA TYR A 198 -0.24 -31.64 -9.08
C TYR A 198 -1.68 -32.16 -9.21
N PHE A 199 -2.39 -31.69 -10.22
CA PHE A 199 -3.71 -32.21 -10.60
C PHE A 199 -3.85 -32.26 -12.11
N SER A 200 -4.47 -33.32 -12.63
CA SER A 200 -4.84 -33.42 -14.03
C SER A 200 -6.30 -33.77 -14.23
N LYS A 201 -6.87 -33.25 -15.31
CA LYS A 201 -8.23 -33.56 -15.74
C LYS A 201 -8.31 -33.64 -17.24
N VAL A 202 -8.86 -34.74 -17.72
CA VAL A 202 -9.13 -34.95 -19.14
C VAL A 202 -10.62 -34.75 -19.38
N SER A 203 -10.94 -33.92 -20.38
CA SER A 203 -12.29 -33.75 -20.90
C SER A 203 -12.25 -33.82 -22.41
N GLU A 204 -12.83 -34.87 -22.99
CA GLU A 204 -12.77 -35.16 -24.43
C GLU A 204 -11.32 -35.18 -24.97
N ASN A 205 -10.96 -34.23 -25.82
CA ASN A 205 -9.62 -34.04 -26.38
C ASN A 205 -8.91 -32.82 -25.76
N LYS A 206 -9.23 -32.49 -24.50
CA LYS A 206 -8.59 -31.42 -23.74
C LYS A 206 -7.97 -31.98 -22.46
N LEU A 207 -6.76 -31.53 -22.15
CA LEU A 207 -6.04 -31.89 -20.93
C LEU A 207 -5.81 -30.61 -20.12
N LEU A 208 -6.35 -30.57 -18.91
CA LEU A 208 -6.05 -29.57 -17.91
C LEU A 208 -5.00 -30.13 -16.95
N ILE A 209 -3.95 -29.35 -16.73
CA ILE A 209 -2.92 -29.54 -15.73
C ILE A 209 -2.96 -28.34 -14.79
N LEU A 210 -3.08 -28.59 -13.50
CA LEU A 210 -2.95 -27.58 -12.46
C LEU A 210 -1.75 -27.91 -11.59
N VAL A 211 -0.91 -26.91 -11.32
CA VAL A 211 0.27 -27.04 -10.47
C VAL A 211 0.24 -25.97 -9.40
N GLU A 212 0.19 -26.38 -8.14
CA GLU A 212 0.32 -25.48 -7.00
C GLU A 212 1.80 -25.28 -6.68
N ILE A 213 2.24 -24.03 -6.57
CA ILE A 213 3.63 -23.69 -6.24
C ILE A 213 3.63 -22.57 -5.19
N GLU A 214 3.92 -22.90 -3.93
CA GLU A 214 3.91 -21.93 -2.83
C GLU A 214 5.00 -20.86 -2.96
N GLU A 215 6.18 -21.25 -3.44
CA GLU A 215 7.38 -20.42 -3.54
C GLU A 215 7.36 -19.49 -4.77
N LEU A 216 6.31 -19.53 -5.59
CA LEU A 216 6.30 -18.81 -6.86
C LEU A 216 6.42 -17.28 -6.69
N ASP A 217 6.02 -16.73 -5.55
CA ASP A 217 6.12 -15.29 -5.25
C ASP A 217 7.54 -14.83 -4.89
N VAL A 218 8.38 -15.73 -4.37
CA VAL A 218 9.75 -15.39 -3.99
C VAL A 218 10.72 -15.46 -5.17
N LEU A 219 10.29 -16.05 -6.30
CA LEU A 219 11.09 -16.17 -7.51
C LEU A 219 11.01 -14.92 -8.39
N THR A 220 12.11 -14.63 -9.10
CA THR A 220 12.17 -13.58 -10.12
C THR A 220 11.46 -14.01 -11.41
N GLU A 221 10.98 -13.06 -12.22
CA GLU A 221 10.32 -13.38 -13.50
C GLU A 221 11.15 -14.30 -14.43
N PRO A 222 12.49 -14.13 -14.57
CA PRO A 222 13.31 -15.08 -15.31
C PRO A 222 13.30 -16.51 -14.75
N GLU A 223 13.23 -16.68 -13.43
CA GLU A 223 13.14 -18.00 -12.78
C GLU A 223 11.76 -18.63 -12.99
N LYS A 224 10.69 -17.84 -12.85
CA LYS A 224 9.32 -18.30 -13.17
C LYS A 224 9.21 -18.75 -14.62
N ASN A 225 9.78 -17.99 -15.57
CA ASN A 225 9.77 -18.35 -16.99
C ASN A 225 10.51 -19.66 -17.27
N LYS A 226 11.58 -19.99 -16.52
CA LYS A 226 12.26 -21.29 -16.64
C LYS A 226 11.35 -22.43 -16.19
N ILE A 227 10.62 -22.25 -15.08
CA ILE A 227 9.65 -23.23 -14.58
C ILE A 227 8.52 -23.42 -15.59
N TYR A 228 7.93 -22.34 -16.11
CA TYR A 228 6.85 -22.42 -17.11
C TYR A 228 7.31 -23.11 -18.40
N SER A 229 8.53 -22.80 -18.88
CA SER A 229 9.11 -23.47 -20.03
C SER A 229 9.31 -24.97 -19.77
N LYS A 230 9.76 -25.34 -18.57
CA LYS A 230 9.95 -26.74 -18.16
C LYS A 230 8.62 -27.49 -18.07
N LEU A 231 7.61 -26.88 -17.45
CA LEU A 231 6.25 -27.42 -17.38
C LEU A 231 5.68 -27.68 -18.78
N ASN A 232 5.78 -26.70 -19.68
CA ASN A 232 5.29 -26.87 -21.04
C ASN A 232 5.98 -28.04 -21.76
N MET A 233 7.31 -28.11 -21.67
CA MET A 233 8.09 -29.21 -22.25
C MET A 233 7.68 -30.56 -21.65
N CYS A 234 7.51 -30.63 -20.33
CA CYS A 234 7.07 -31.86 -19.67
C CYS A 234 5.69 -32.32 -20.15
N VAL A 235 4.73 -31.40 -20.27
CA VAL A 235 3.40 -31.73 -20.80
C VAL A 235 3.49 -32.21 -22.25
N ASP A 236 4.33 -31.58 -23.07
CA ASP A 236 4.55 -32.02 -24.47
C ASP A 236 5.14 -33.44 -24.54
N ASP A 237 6.14 -33.73 -23.70
CA ASP A 237 6.76 -35.05 -23.61
C ASP A 237 5.77 -36.12 -23.14
N ILE A 238 4.95 -35.79 -22.11
CA ILE A 238 3.92 -36.69 -21.56
C ILE A 238 2.84 -36.97 -22.60
N LEU A 239 2.46 -35.96 -23.40
CA LEU A 239 1.46 -36.11 -24.44
C LEU A 239 1.98 -36.89 -25.65
N GLY A 240 3.29 -36.95 -25.89
CA GLY A 240 3.89 -37.86 -26.89
C GLY A 240 3.32 -37.70 -28.31
N GLY A 241 2.88 -36.49 -28.68
CA GLY A 241 2.26 -36.20 -29.98
C GLY A 241 0.75 -36.46 -30.08
N ASN A 242 0.08 -36.79 -28.98
CA ASN A 242 -1.39 -36.88 -28.95
C ASN A 242 -2.04 -35.50 -29.21
N THR A 243 -3.23 -35.48 -29.80
CA THR A 243 -3.91 -34.25 -30.28
C THR A 243 -4.57 -33.41 -29.19
N TYR A 244 -4.21 -33.57 -27.92
CA TYR A 244 -4.87 -32.88 -26.83
C TYR A 244 -4.66 -31.36 -26.91
N GLN A 245 -5.74 -30.60 -26.75
CA GLN A 245 -5.63 -29.18 -26.41
C GLN A 245 -5.15 -29.08 -24.97
N LYS A 246 -3.92 -28.61 -24.78
CA LYS A 246 -3.28 -28.49 -23.47
C LYS A 246 -3.65 -27.17 -22.78
N TYR A 247 -4.00 -27.28 -21.51
CA TYR A 247 -4.25 -26.18 -20.60
C TYR A 247 -3.35 -26.39 -19.38
N ILE A 248 -2.47 -25.44 -19.09
CA ILE A 248 -1.50 -25.56 -18.00
C ILE A 248 -1.67 -24.33 -17.10
N GLY A 249 -2.20 -24.55 -15.90
CA GLY A 249 -2.38 -23.51 -14.90
C GLY A 249 -1.38 -23.67 -13.76
N THR A 250 -0.66 -22.61 -13.42
CA THR A 250 0.05 -22.52 -12.14
C THR A 250 -0.71 -21.61 -11.21
N PHE A 251 -0.83 -21.98 -9.95
CA PHE A 251 -1.58 -21.22 -8.98
C PHE A 251 -0.95 -21.27 -7.59
N LYS A 252 -1.42 -20.37 -6.73
CA LYS A 252 -1.10 -20.33 -5.30
C LYS A 252 -2.32 -19.82 -4.56
N ASN A 253 -2.67 -20.44 -3.43
CA ASN A 253 -3.81 -20.01 -2.60
C ASN A 253 -5.11 -19.82 -3.43
N LYS A 254 -5.35 -20.70 -4.41
CA LYS A 254 -6.51 -20.65 -5.34
C LYS A 254 -6.54 -19.45 -6.30
N THR A 255 -5.43 -18.73 -6.46
CA THR A 255 -5.26 -17.63 -7.42
C THR A 255 -4.27 -18.05 -8.51
N PHE A 256 -4.65 -17.90 -9.77
CA PHE A 256 -3.74 -18.22 -10.87
C PHE A 256 -2.63 -17.20 -10.98
N THR A 257 -1.43 -17.72 -11.19
CA THR A 257 -0.24 -16.92 -11.50
C THR A 257 0.08 -16.97 -12.99
N MET A 258 -0.34 -18.05 -13.66
CA MET A 258 -0.26 -18.20 -15.10
C MET A 258 -1.27 -19.26 -15.56
N LEU A 259 -1.87 -19.03 -16.72
CA LEU A 259 -2.59 -20.04 -17.49
C LEU A 259 -2.08 -20.02 -18.92
N GLN A 260 -1.66 -21.18 -19.41
CA GLN A 260 -1.39 -21.41 -20.81
C GLN A 260 -2.55 -22.18 -21.43
N THR A 261 -3.07 -21.69 -22.54
CA THR A 261 -4.10 -22.34 -23.37
C THR A 261 -3.56 -22.56 -24.78
N PRO A 262 -4.29 -23.24 -25.68
CA PRO A 262 -3.93 -23.28 -27.10
C PRO A 262 -3.83 -21.90 -27.77
N GLU A 263 -4.49 -20.89 -27.21
CA GLU A 263 -4.55 -19.54 -27.77
C GLU A 263 -3.41 -18.62 -27.29
N GLY A 264 -2.78 -18.93 -26.14
CA GLY A 264 -1.70 -18.13 -25.60
C GLY A 264 -1.43 -18.35 -24.12
N VAL A 265 -0.59 -17.48 -23.56
CA VAL A 265 -0.24 -17.45 -22.13
C VAL A 265 -0.83 -16.20 -21.48
N PHE A 266 -1.52 -16.40 -20.37
CA PHE A 266 -2.25 -15.38 -19.61
C PHE A 266 -1.70 -15.33 -18.19
N LYS A 267 -1.59 -14.13 -17.61
CA LYS A 267 -1.11 -13.88 -16.24
C LYS A 267 -2.11 -13.07 -15.40
N ASP A 268 -3.33 -12.86 -15.90
CA ASP A 268 -4.39 -12.08 -15.27
C ASP A 268 -5.49 -13.02 -14.75
N ASP A 269 -5.66 -13.08 -13.43
CA ASP A 269 -6.53 -14.03 -12.72
C ASP A 269 -8.03 -13.93 -13.13
N GLN A 270 -8.51 -12.74 -13.50
CA GLN A 270 -9.94 -12.57 -13.86
C GLN A 270 -10.27 -13.13 -15.26
N ALA A 271 -9.36 -13.00 -16.22
CA ALA A 271 -9.55 -13.54 -17.57
C ALA A 271 -9.37 -15.07 -17.62
N ILE A 272 -8.62 -15.63 -16.67
CA ILE A 272 -8.21 -17.04 -16.65
C ILE A 272 -9.38 -17.98 -16.36
N ASN A 273 -10.34 -17.56 -15.53
CA ASN A 273 -11.47 -18.40 -15.14
C ASN A 273 -12.41 -18.74 -16.31
N GLU A 274 -12.65 -17.77 -17.21
CA GLU A 274 -13.51 -17.97 -18.38
C GLU A 274 -12.86 -18.88 -19.43
N LEU A 275 -11.53 -18.88 -19.53
CA LEU A 275 -10.79 -19.72 -20.49
C LEU A 275 -10.84 -21.22 -20.16
N LEU A 276 -11.22 -21.57 -18.93
CA LEU A 276 -11.32 -22.95 -18.45
C LEU A 276 -12.76 -23.51 -18.49
N LEU A 277 -13.74 -22.70 -18.91
CA LEU A 277 -15.14 -23.11 -19.09
C LEU A 277 -15.31 -24.50 -19.75
N PRO A 278 -14.55 -24.88 -20.79
CA PRO A 278 -14.77 -26.17 -21.45
C PRO A 278 -14.52 -27.42 -20.62
N PHE A 279 -13.92 -27.31 -19.43
CA PHE A 279 -13.74 -28.44 -18.49
C PHE A 279 -14.88 -28.56 -17.46
N TYR A 280 -15.77 -27.57 -17.39
CA TYR A 280 -16.71 -27.38 -16.29
C TYR A 280 -18.12 -26.97 -16.71
N GLU A 281 -18.34 -26.64 -17.98
CA GLU A 281 -19.69 -26.49 -18.52
C GLU A 281 -20.44 -27.82 -18.45
N VAL A 282 -21.62 -27.78 -17.82
CA VAL A 282 -22.58 -28.88 -17.86
C VAL A 282 -23.23 -28.84 -19.24
N LYS A 283 -23.01 -29.88 -20.06
CA LYS A 283 -23.79 -30.03 -21.29
C LYS A 283 -25.25 -30.29 -20.88
N GLU A 284 -26.14 -29.37 -21.23
CA GLU A 284 -27.56 -29.64 -21.24
C GLU A 284 -27.84 -30.58 -22.43
N ASP A 285 -28.09 -31.86 -22.14
CA ASP A 285 -28.61 -32.84 -23.10
C ASP A 285 -30.12 -32.63 -23.35
#